data_AF-A0A529VM97-F1
#
_entry.id   AF-A0A529VM97-F1
#
_cell.length_a   1.000
_cell.length_b   1.000
_cell.length_c   1.000
_cell.angle_alpha   90.00
_cell.angle_beta   90.00
_cell.angle_gamma   90.00
#
_symmetry.space_group_name_H-M   'P 1'
#
loop_
_entity.id
_entity.type
_entity.pdbx_description
1 polymer ?
#
loop_
_entity_poly.entity_id
_entity_poly.type
_entity_poly.pdbx_seq_one_letter_code
_entity_poly.pdbx_strand_id
1 'polypeptide(L)'
;TYDFGAASPMWWGTLAFIALEAAGFALAIGTYFYLAVLARHWPIAAPAPDLAPGTAILIILLVSIVPNHIVDRWARQHDLQKVRAGMVVMTIVGILPLIVRIWEFPALHISWDQNAYGSIVWFLLSLHTSHLLTDVGDTIVLAVLMFTQKGKAGRRLSDVSDNVFYWDFVVASWMVLYLVIYWTPRM
;
A
#
# COMPACT_ATOMS: atom_id res chain seq x y z
N THR A 1 19.64 -20.29 -12.85
CA THR A 1 18.42 -20.84 -12.24
C THR A 1 17.80 -19.75 -11.39
N TYR A 2 16.47 -19.64 -11.38
CA TYR A 2 15.72 -18.72 -10.52
C TYR A 2 14.51 -19.50 -10.02
N ASP A 3 14.16 -19.29 -8.76
CA ASP A 3 13.06 -19.99 -8.09
C ASP A 3 12.03 -18.98 -7.63
N PHE A 4 10.81 -19.44 -7.33
CA PHE A 4 9.70 -18.61 -6.87
C PHE A 4 9.47 -18.82 -5.37
N GLY A 5 8.98 -17.78 -4.69
CA GLY A 5 8.57 -17.86 -3.28
C GLY A 5 9.73 -18.19 -2.34
N ALA A 6 9.49 -18.99 -1.31
CA ALA A 6 10.45 -19.28 -0.24
C ALA A 6 11.77 -19.96 -0.69
N ALA A 7 11.84 -20.47 -1.92
CA ALA A 7 13.07 -20.99 -2.52
C ALA A 7 13.99 -19.87 -3.08
N SER A 8 13.46 -18.65 -3.24
CA SER A 8 14.23 -17.47 -3.66
C SER A 8 14.76 -16.70 -2.44
N PRO A 9 16.07 -16.35 -2.40
CA PRO A 9 16.61 -15.45 -1.38
C PRO A 9 15.92 -14.06 -1.39
N MET A 10 15.43 -13.62 -2.56
CA MET A 10 14.77 -12.32 -2.71
C MET A 10 13.46 -12.27 -1.92
N TRP A 11 12.70 -13.38 -1.90
CA TRP A 11 11.46 -13.48 -1.14
C TRP A 11 11.66 -13.28 0.36
N TRP A 12 12.71 -13.86 0.95
CA TRP A 12 13.06 -13.65 2.36
C TRP A 12 13.51 -12.23 2.65
N GLY A 13 14.23 -11.61 1.70
CA GLY A 13 14.58 -10.18 1.77
C GLY A 13 13.34 -9.29 1.81
N THR A 14 12.37 -9.54 0.91
CA THR A 14 11.09 -8.84 0.87
C THR A 14 10.29 -9.05 2.16
N LEU A 15 10.24 -10.28 2.67
CA LEU A 15 9.54 -10.57 3.93
C LEU A 15 10.16 -9.86 5.13
N ALA A 16 11.50 -9.85 5.24
CA ALA A 16 12.20 -9.14 6.30
C ALA A 16 11.98 -7.62 6.21
N PHE A 17 11.95 -7.08 4.99
CA PHE A 17 11.61 -5.68 4.75
C PHE A 17 10.17 -5.38 5.16
N ILE A 18 9.19 -6.21 4.77
CA ILE A 18 7.79 -6.08 5.23
C ILE A 18 7.70 -6.11 6.76
N ALA A 19 8.44 -7.00 7.42
CA ALA A 19 8.44 -7.06 8.89
C ALA A 19 8.98 -5.77 9.53
N LEU A 20 10.03 -5.17 8.95
CA LEU A 20 10.58 -3.89 9.40
C LEU A 20 9.54 -2.76 9.24
N GLU A 21 8.93 -2.66 8.07
CA GLU A 21 7.92 -1.62 7.79
C GLU A 21 6.66 -1.81 8.63
N ALA A 22 6.21 -3.05 8.82
CA ALA A 22 5.09 -3.39 9.71
C ALA A 22 5.36 -2.97 11.16
N ALA A 23 6.61 -3.10 11.65
CA ALA A 23 6.99 -2.60 12.96
C ALA A 23 6.90 -1.06 13.03
N GLY A 24 7.28 -0.35 11.96
CA GLY A 24 7.10 1.09 11.83
C GLY A 24 5.62 1.51 11.94
N PHE A 25 4.73 0.84 11.19
CA PHE A 25 3.29 1.05 11.31
C PHE A 25 2.76 0.74 12.71
N ALA A 26 3.19 -0.37 13.32
CA ALA A 26 2.76 -0.76 14.66
C ALA A 26 3.15 0.28 15.72
N LEU A 27 4.36 0.83 15.65
CA LEU A 27 4.82 1.91 16.55
C LEU A 27 4.03 3.20 16.33
N ALA A 28 3.75 3.56 15.08
CA ALA A 28 2.96 4.75 14.76
C ALA A 28 1.49 4.61 15.24
N ILE A 29 0.89 3.44 15.05
CA ILE A 29 -0.45 3.10 15.57
C ILE A 29 -0.45 3.09 17.10
N GLY A 30 0.58 2.52 17.74
CA GLY A 30 0.75 2.56 19.18
C GLY A 30 0.84 4.00 19.71
N THR A 31 1.56 4.87 19.00
CA THR A 31 1.65 6.31 19.30
C THR A 31 0.30 7.00 19.15
N TYR A 32 -0.46 6.69 18.09
CA TYR A 32 -1.83 7.19 17.90
C TYR A 32 -2.72 6.87 19.09
N PHE A 33 -2.77 5.61 19.53
CA PHE A 33 -3.60 5.21 20.66
C PHE A 33 -3.10 5.75 22.00
N TYR A 34 -1.78 5.83 22.19
CA TYR A 34 -1.20 6.46 23.37
C TYR A 34 -1.65 7.93 23.51
N LEU A 35 -1.60 8.69 22.41
CA LEU A 35 -2.08 10.07 22.38
C LEU A 35 -3.60 10.16 22.60
N ALA A 36 -4.36 9.25 22.00
CA ALA A 36 -5.82 9.19 22.16
C ALA A 36 -6.25 8.96 23.61
N VAL A 37 -5.56 8.08 24.34
CA VAL A 37 -5.83 7.79 25.76
C VAL A 37 -5.50 8.98 26.68
N LEU A 38 -4.50 9.78 26.33
CA LEU A 38 -4.12 10.96 27.13
C LEU A 38 -4.97 12.21 26.82
N ALA A 39 -5.56 12.28 25.64
CA ALA A 39 -6.37 13.42 25.24
C ALA A 39 -7.72 13.43 25.97
N ARG A 40 -8.20 14.62 26.32
CA ARG A 40 -9.56 14.78 26.90
C ARG A 40 -10.67 14.44 25.91
N HIS A 41 -10.40 14.65 24.62
CA HIS A 41 -11.29 14.32 23.50
C HIS A 41 -10.42 13.91 22.31
N TRP A 42 -10.94 13.00 21.48
CA TRP A 42 -10.29 12.51 20.29
C TRP A 42 -11.30 12.50 19.14
N PRO A 43 -11.10 13.22 18.03
CA PRO A 43 -9.92 14.01 17.64
C PRO A 43 -9.65 15.27 18.48
N ILE A 44 -8.44 15.82 18.37
CA ILE A 44 -8.07 17.07 19.04
C ILE A 44 -8.37 18.27 18.13
N ALA A 45 -9.32 19.12 18.53
CA ALA A 45 -9.67 20.38 17.85
C ALA A 45 -10.06 20.24 16.37
N ALA A 46 -10.58 19.07 15.98
CA ALA A 46 -11.07 18.77 14.65
C ALA A 46 -12.29 17.84 14.71
N PRO A 47 -13.19 17.87 13.72
CA PRO A 47 -14.19 16.83 13.55
C PRO A 47 -13.55 15.51 13.12
N ALA A 48 -14.31 14.42 13.18
CA ALA A 48 -13.88 13.15 12.61
C ALA A 48 -13.65 13.28 11.08
N PRO A 49 -12.57 12.70 10.51
CA PRO A 49 -12.28 12.78 9.07
C PRO A 49 -13.41 12.22 8.20
N ASP A 50 -13.70 12.79 7.03
CA ASP A 50 -14.78 12.26 6.17
C ASP A 50 -14.48 10.84 5.68
N LEU A 51 -15.50 9.99 5.68
CA LEU A 51 -15.33 8.58 5.31
C LEU A 51 -15.14 8.37 3.81
N ALA A 52 -15.67 9.25 2.95
CA ALA A 52 -15.84 8.96 1.54
C ALA A 52 -14.49 8.72 0.80
N PRO A 53 -13.46 9.59 0.92
CA PRO A 53 -12.19 9.35 0.23
C PRO A 53 -11.47 8.09 0.72
N GLY A 54 -11.40 7.90 2.04
CA GLY A 54 -10.72 6.72 2.60
C GLY A 54 -11.44 5.40 2.29
N THR A 55 -12.77 5.43 2.23
CA THR A 55 -13.59 4.27 1.82
C THR A 55 -13.41 3.97 0.32
N ALA A 56 -13.33 5.01 -0.52
CA ALA A 56 -13.06 4.82 -1.95
C ALA A 56 -11.68 4.18 -2.17
N ILE A 57 -10.63 4.65 -1.46
CA ILE A 57 -9.29 4.04 -1.51
C ILE A 57 -9.35 2.59 -1.05
N LEU A 58 -10.06 2.29 0.05
CA LEU A 58 -10.21 0.92 0.54
C LEU A 58 -10.85 0.00 -0.50
N ILE A 59 -11.95 0.44 -1.13
CA ILE A 59 -12.62 -0.35 -2.17
C ILE A 59 -11.68 -0.59 -3.36
N ILE A 60 -10.99 0.45 -3.83
CA ILE A 60 -10.04 0.33 -4.95
C ILE A 60 -8.94 -0.69 -4.62
N LEU A 61 -8.36 -0.61 -3.42
CA LEU A 61 -7.30 -1.50 -2.97
C LEU A 61 -7.78 -2.94 -2.75
N LEU A 62 -8.99 -3.16 -2.23
CA LEU A 62 -9.54 -4.51 -2.09
C LEU A 62 -9.86 -5.14 -3.45
N VAL A 63 -10.42 -4.35 -4.38
CA VAL A 63 -10.70 -4.82 -5.75
C VAL A 63 -9.41 -5.14 -6.50
N SER A 64 -8.31 -4.41 -6.23
CA SER A 64 -7.02 -4.62 -6.91
C SER A 64 -6.33 -5.94 -6.56
N ILE A 65 -6.67 -6.57 -5.43
CA ILE A 65 -6.16 -7.90 -5.05
C ILE A 65 -6.42 -8.94 -6.15
N VAL A 66 -7.59 -8.88 -6.79
CA VAL A 66 -8.00 -9.85 -7.81
C VAL A 66 -7.10 -9.82 -9.05
N PRO A 67 -6.96 -8.68 -9.77
CA PRO A 67 -6.02 -8.61 -10.89
C PRO A 67 -4.58 -8.88 -10.45
N ASN A 68 -4.16 -8.44 -9.25
CA ASN A 68 -2.81 -8.65 -8.74
C ASN A 68 -2.44 -10.15 -8.71
N HIS A 69 -3.28 -11.00 -8.10
CA HIS A 69 -3.04 -12.44 -8.08
C HIS A 69 -3.23 -13.15 -9.43
N ILE A 70 -4.03 -12.58 -10.34
CA ILE A 70 -4.12 -13.10 -11.71
C ILE A 70 -2.77 -12.89 -12.43
N VAL A 71 -2.13 -11.74 -12.24
CA VAL A 71 -0.79 -11.47 -12.78
C VAL A 71 0.25 -12.44 -12.20
N ASP A 72 0.23 -12.72 -10.90
CA ASP A 72 1.10 -13.73 -10.28
C ASP A 72 0.94 -15.10 -10.92
N ARG A 73 -0.30 -15.54 -11.13
CA ARG A 73 -0.58 -16.82 -11.81
C ARG A 73 0.01 -16.88 -13.21
N TRP A 74 -0.12 -15.80 -13.99
CA TRP A 74 0.46 -15.73 -15.33
C TRP A 74 1.99 -15.70 -15.29
N ALA A 75 2.59 -15.06 -14.29
CA ALA A 75 4.03 -15.05 -14.08
C ALA A 75 4.57 -16.46 -13.80
N ARG A 76 3.91 -17.22 -12.92
CA ARG A 76 4.25 -18.62 -12.63
C ARG A 76 4.05 -19.55 -13.83
N GLN A 77 3.06 -19.26 -14.69
CA GLN A 77 2.83 -19.97 -15.95
C GLN A 77 3.81 -19.57 -17.07
N HIS A 78 4.69 -18.59 -16.82
CA HIS A 78 5.64 -18.06 -17.80
C HIS A 78 4.96 -17.44 -19.04
N ASP A 79 3.72 -16.96 -18.90
CA ASP A 79 2.96 -16.32 -19.97
C ASP A 79 3.27 -14.82 -20.04
N LEU A 80 4.40 -14.49 -20.69
CA LEU A 80 4.91 -13.13 -20.76
C LEU A 80 3.93 -12.13 -21.40
N GLN A 81 3.11 -12.57 -22.35
CA GLN A 81 2.15 -11.67 -23.01
C GLN A 81 1.05 -11.24 -22.04
N LYS A 82 0.51 -12.17 -21.26
CA LYS A 82 -0.49 -11.87 -20.25
C LYS A 82 0.11 -11.07 -19.09
N VAL A 83 1.32 -11.39 -18.64
CA VAL A 83 2.03 -10.62 -17.60
C VAL A 83 2.20 -9.16 -18.03
N ARG A 84 2.63 -8.90 -19.27
CA ARG A 84 2.76 -7.52 -19.80
C ARG A 84 1.45 -6.75 -19.73
N ALA A 85 0.35 -7.33 -20.20
CA ALA A 85 -0.96 -6.70 -20.13
C ALA A 85 -1.39 -6.47 -18.67
N GLY A 86 -1.18 -7.47 -17.81
CA GLY A 86 -1.46 -7.41 -16.39
C GLY A 86 -0.70 -6.30 -15.64
N MET A 87 0.60 -6.13 -15.92
CA MET A 87 1.43 -5.08 -15.31
C MET A 87 0.97 -3.67 -15.71
N VAL A 88 0.50 -3.48 -16.95
CA VAL A 88 -0.10 -2.21 -17.39
C VAL A 88 -1.40 -1.94 -16.65
N VAL A 89 -2.25 -2.97 -16.49
CA VAL A 89 -3.49 -2.85 -15.70
C VAL A 89 -3.18 -2.51 -14.24
N MET A 90 -2.24 -3.22 -13.61
CA MET A 90 -1.85 -2.96 -12.22
C MET A 90 -1.24 -1.57 -12.02
N THR A 91 -0.48 -1.07 -13.00
CA THR A 91 0.02 0.32 -12.98
C THR A 91 -1.14 1.32 -12.89
N ILE A 92 -2.16 1.17 -13.73
CA ILE A 92 -3.33 2.07 -13.74
C ILE A 92 -4.07 1.95 -12.41
N VAL A 93 -4.33 0.72 -11.95
CA VAL A 93 -5.03 0.44 -10.70
C VAL A 93 -4.30 1.03 -9.50
N GLY A 94 -2.96 0.99 -9.47
CA GLY A 94 -2.17 1.57 -8.40
C GLY A 94 -2.11 3.11 -8.42
N ILE A 95 -2.28 3.75 -9.57
CA ILE A 95 -2.37 5.21 -9.69
C ILE A 95 -3.72 5.75 -9.17
N LEU A 96 -4.81 5.01 -9.36
CA LEU A 96 -6.15 5.43 -8.91
C LEU A 96 -6.24 5.84 -7.43
N PRO A 97 -5.76 5.04 -6.43
CA PRO A 97 -5.82 5.43 -5.03
C PRO A 97 -4.96 6.66 -4.74
N LEU A 98 -3.88 6.90 -5.48
CA LEU A 98 -3.07 8.13 -5.35
C LEU A 98 -3.83 9.38 -5.82
N ILE A 99 -4.65 9.26 -6.87
CA ILE A 99 -5.52 10.37 -7.31
C ILE A 99 -6.56 10.67 -6.23
N VAL A 100 -7.18 9.64 -5.65
CA VAL A 100 -8.16 9.81 -4.57
C VAL A 100 -7.49 10.40 -3.31
N ARG A 101 -6.25 10.02 -3.01
CA ARG A 101 -5.43 10.53 -1.89
C ARG A 101 -5.34 12.06 -1.86
N ILE A 102 -5.32 12.72 -3.03
CA ILE A 102 -5.28 14.19 -3.12
C ILE A 102 -6.48 14.83 -2.42
N TRP A 103 -7.66 14.20 -2.50
CA TRP A 103 -8.91 14.67 -1.89
C TRP A 103 -9.07 14.21 -0.43
N GLU A 104 -8.30 13.20 -0.02
CA GLU A 104 -8.35 12.69 1.34
C GLU A 104 -7.66 13.62 2.35
N PHE A 105 -6.55 14.26 1.96
CA PHE A 105 -5.85 15.20 2.86
C PHE A 105 -6.73 16.38 3.33
N PRO A 106 -7.50 17.05 2.45
CA PRO A 106 -8.48 18.06 2.88
C PRO A 106 -9.59 17.49 3.77
N ALA A 107 -10.01 16.25 3.53
CA ALA A 107 -11.09 15.58 4.27
C ALA A 107 -10.75 15.23 5.72
N LEU A 108 -9.49 15.43 6.14
CA LEU A 108 -9.06 15.29 7.53
C LEU A 108 -9.49 16.47 8.40
N HIS A 109 -9.81 17.62 7.81
CA HIS A 109 -10.15 18.86 8.51
C HIS A 109 -9.08 19.36 9.51
N ILE A 110 -7.84 18.88 9.40
CA ILE A 110 -6.73 19.26 10.27
C ILE A 110 -5.42 19.28 9.50
N SER A 111 -4.56 20.26 9.78
CA SER A 111 -3.20 20.29 9.25
C SER A 111 -2.24 19.49 10.13
N TRP A 112 -1.18 18.97 9.53
CA TRP A 112 -0.14 18.16 10.18
C TRP A 112 0.57 18.83 11.36
N ASP A 113 0.61 20.17 11.40
CA ASP A 113 1.33 20.98 12.38
C ASP A 113 0.44 21.61 13.46
N GLN A 114 -0.87 21.39 13.43
CA GLN A 114 -1.79 22.03 14.38
C GLN A 114 -1.68 21.49 15.81
N ASN A 115 -1.60 20.17 15.96
CA ASN A 115 -1.50 19.50 17.26
C ASN A 115 -1.09 18.03 17.08
N ALA A 116 -0.95 17.31 18.20
CA ALA A 116 -0.51 15.91 18.22
C ALA A 116 -1.42 14.96 17.40
N TYR A 117 -2.74 15.19 17.35
CA TYR A 117 -3.67 14.42 16.50
C TYR A 117 -3.38 14.65 15.02
N GLY A 118 -3.27 15.93 14.61
CA GLY A 118 -2.93 16.30 13.24
C GLY A 118 -1.62 15.66 12.80
N SER A 119 -0.57 15.77 13.63
CA SER A 119 0.75 15.21 13.33
C SER A 119 0.72 13.69 13.16
N ILE A 120 0.08 12.95 14.08
CA ILE A 120 0.10 11.48 13.99
C ILE A 120 -0.76 10.94 12.83
N VAL A 121 -1.91 11.55 12.55
CA VAL A 121 -2.76 11.14 11.42
C VAL A 121 -2.06 11.40 10.09
N TRP A 122 -1.48 12.59 9.91
CA TRP A 122 -0.71 12.90 8.72
C TRP A 122 0.52 12.01 8.57
N PHE A 123 1.21 11.69 9.67
CA PHE A 123 2.33 10.75 9.64
C PHE A 123 1.90 9.36 9.17
N LEU A 124 0.81 8.80 9.72
CA LEU A 124 0.28 7.50 9.28
C LEU A 124 -0.13 7.47 7.81
N LEU A 125 -0.83 8.53 7.35
CA LEU A 125 -1.22 8.67 5.94
C LEU A 125 -0.01 8.84 5.03
N SER A 126 1.01 9.59 5.47
CA SER A 126 2.24 9.80 4.70
C SER A 126 3.02 8.50 4.59
N LEU A 127 3.17 7.74 5.68
CA LEU A 127 3.79 6.41 5.65
C LEU A 127 3.10 5.52 4.60
N HIS A 128 1.78 5.36 4.69
CA HIS A 128 1.03 4.54 3.73
C HIS A 128 1.15 5.06 2.29
N THR A 129 1.07 6.37 2.10
CA THR A 129 1.22 6.99 0.78
C THR A 129 2.62 6.77 0.21
N SER A 130 3.67 6.84 1.03
CA SER A 130 5.04 6.54 0.63
C SER A 130 5.17 5.08 0.15
N HIS A 131 4.62 4.12 0.90
CA HIS A 131 4.61 2.71 0.47
C HIS A 131 3.88 2.52 -0.86
N LEU A 132 2.68 3.10 -0.98
CA LEU A 132 1.89 3.04 -2.20
C LEU A 132 2.63 3.66 -3.40
N LEU A 133 3.28 4.81 -3.22
CA LEU A 133 4.10 5.45 -4.25
C LEU A 133 5.28 4.59 -4.66
N THR A 134 6.01 4.01 -3.70
CA THR A 134 7.16 3.15 -4.00
C THR A 134 6.73 1.89 -4.76
N ASP A 135 5.60 1.30 -4.40
CA ASP A 135 5.11 0.07 -5.02
C ASP A 135 4.57 0.30 -6.44
N VAL A 136 3.85 1.41 -6.65
CA VAL A 136 3.46 1.87 -7.99
C VAL A 136 4.70 2.16 -8.83
N GLY A 137 5.73 2.78 -8.25
CA GLY A 137 7.01 3.03 -8.91
C GLY A 137 7.69 1.73 -9.36
N ASP A 138 7.79 0.74 -8.47
CA ASP A 138 8.34 -0.58 -8.79
C ASP A 138 7.51 -1.30 -9.87
N THR A 139 6.19 -1.26 -9.75
CA THR A 139 5.25 -1.82 -10.74
C THR A 139 5.49 -1.21 -12.13
N ILE A 140 5.65 0.12 -12.22
CA ILE A 140 5.93 0.82 -13.49
C ILE A 140 7.29 0.39 -14.05
N VAL A 141 8.32 0.32 -13.21
CA VAL A 141 9.66 -0.10 -13.63
C VAL A 141 9.63 -1.54 -14.14
N LEU A 142 8.99 -2.46 -13.42
CA LEU A 142 8.80 -3.85 -13.84
C LEU A 142 7.98 -3.93 -15.13
N ALA A 143 6.90 -3.17 -15.26
CA ALA A 143 6.11 -3.09 -16.48
C ALA A 143 6.98 -2.72 -17.68
N VAL A 144 7.76 -1.64 -17.59
CA VAL A 144 8.70 -1.21 -18.65
C VAL A 144 9.71 -2.31 -18.94
N LEU A 145 10.32 -2.91 -17.92
CA LEU A 145 11.30 -3.99 -18.08
C LEU A 145 10.70 -5.22 -18.78
N MET A 146 9.42 -5.54 -18.55
CA MET A 146 8.75 -6.67 -19.20
C MET A 146 8.70 -6.51 -20.72
N PHE A 147 8.66 -5.28 -21.24
CA PHE A 147 8.68 -5.01 -22.69
C PHE A 147 10.08 -5.01 -23.30
N THR A 148 11.14 -5.04 -22.50
CA THR A 148 12.53 -5.13 -22.98
C THR A 148 13.01 -6.58 -23.14
N GLN A 149 14.23 -6.78 -23.67
CA GLN A 149 14.87 -8.11 -23.71
C GLN A 149 15.05 -8.71 -22.29
N LYS A 150 15.13 -7.88 -21.24
CA LYS A 150 15.23 -8.33 -19.85
C LYS A 150 13.96 -9.02 -19.36
N GLY A 151 12.79 -8.70 -19.93
CA GLY A 151 11.52 -9.38 -19.60
C GLY A 151 11.46 -10.83 -20.10
N LYS A 152 12.27 -11.19 -21.10
CA LYS A 152 12.41 -12.60 -21.54
C LYS A 152 13.30 -13.42 -20.60
N ALA A 153 14.08 -12.76 -19.75
CA ALA A 153 14.84 -13.45 -18.72
C ALA A 153 13.88 -13.84 -17.60
N GLY A 154 13.64 -15.14 -17.43
CA GLY A 154 12.63 -15.65 -16.52
C GLY A 154 12.75 -15.18 -15.05
N ARG A 155 13.95 -14.77 -14.60
CA ARG A 155 14.16 -14.13 -13.29
C ARG A 155 13.17 -12.99 -13.02
N ARG A 156 12.81 -12.20 -14.04
CA ARG A 156 11.89 -11.08 -13.86
C ARG A 156 10.44 -11.48 -13.61
N LEU A 157 10.06 -12.73 -13.93
CA LEU A 157 8.75 -13.27 -13.55
C LEU A 157 8.69 -13.56 -12.04
N SER A 158 9.81 -13.95 -11.42
CA SER A 158 9.89 -14.04 -9.96
C SER A 158 9.79 -12.67 -9.30
N ASP A 159 10.44 -11.65 -9.87
CA ASP A 159 10.33 -10.28 -9.35
C ASP A 159 8.87 -9.77 -9.39
N VAL A 160 8.10 -10.14 -10.43
CA VAL A 160 6.65 -9.84 -10.50
C VAL A 160 5.89 -10.53 -9.37
N SER A 161 6.17 -11.81 -9.09
CA SER A 161 5.56 -12.52 -7.96
C SER A 161 5.89 -11.89 -6.60
N ASP A 162 7.11 -11.39 -6.42
CA ASP A 162 7.51 -10.71 -5.18
C ASP A 162 6.83 -9.34 -5.05
N ASN A 163 6.65 -8.61 -6.15
CA ASN A 163 5.89 -7.35 -6.17
C ASN A 163 4.42 -7.57 -5.79
N VAL A 164 3.78 -8.64 -6.30
CA VAL A 164 2.41 -9.01 -5.91
C VAL A 164 2.29 -9.20 -4.40
N PHE A 165 3.25 -9.89 -3.78
CA PHE A 165 3.26 -10.13 -2.34
C PHE A 165 3.41 -8.84 -1.53
N TYR A 166 4.21 -7.88 -2.00
CA TYR A 166 4.34 -6.58 -1.35
C TYR A 166 3.07 -5.72 -1.50
N TRP A 167 2.41 -5.78 -2.66
CA TRP A 167 1.12 -5.10 -2.87
C TRP A 167 0.06 -5.55 -1.86
N ASP A 168 0.01 -6.85 -1.53
CA ASP A 168 -0.91 -7.37 -0.51
C ASP A 168 -0.65 -6.74 0.88
N PHE A 169 0.61 -6.46 1.22
CA PHE A 169 0.96 -5.72 2.44
C PHE A 169 0.49 -4.27 2.40
N VAL A 170 0.60 -3.58 1.26
CA VAL A 170 0.08 -2.21 1.08
C VAL A 170 -1.44 -2.16 1.26
N VAL A 171 -2.16 -3.17 0.76
CA VAL A 171 -3.62 -3.29 0.94
C VAL A 171 -3.98 -3.59 2.40
N ALA A 172 -3.30 -4.55 3.02
CA ALA A 172 -3.56 -4.94 4.40
C ALA A 172 -3.27 -3.80 5.40
N SER A 173 -2.16 -3.09 5.22
CA SER A 173 -1.83 -1.92 6.04
C SER A 173 -2.89 -0.82 5.89
N TRP A 174 -3.39 -0.55 4.69
CA TRP A 174 -4.49 0.41 4.52
C TRP A 174 -5.75 -0.01 5.26
N MET A 175 -6.13 -1.29 5.20
CA MET A 175 -7.32 -1.78 5.90
C MET A 175 -7.22 -1.52 7.41
N VAL A 176 -6.06 -1.78 8.02
CA VAL A 176 -5.82 -1.49 9.44
C VAL A 176 -5.87 0.02 9.71
N LEU A 177 -5.17 0.83 8.91
CA LEU A 177 -5.16 2.28 9.06
C LEU A 177 -6.53 2.91 8.85
N TYR A 178 -7.33 2.38 7.93
CA TYR A 178 -8.69 2.83 7.69
C TYR A 178 -9.54 2.68 8.95
N LEU A 179 -9.45 1.54 9.64
CA LEU A 179 -10.12 1.33 10.91
C LEU A 179 -9.60 2.28 11.99
N VAL A 180 -8.28 2.42 12.11
CA VAL A 180 -7.65 3.28 13.12
C VAL A 180 -8.04 4.75 12.91
N ILE A 181 -7.87 5.29 11.70
CA ILE A 181 -8.02 6.72 11.40
C ILE A 181 -9.49 7.13 11.29
N TYR A 182 -10.34 6.30 10.68
CA TYR A 182 -11.71 6.73 10.38
C TYR A 182 -12.73 6.22 11.40
N TRP A 183 -12.55 5.04 11.98
CA TRP A 183 -13.53 4.48 12.90
C TRP A 183 -13.24 4.84 14.36
N THR A 184 -11.98 4.86 14.80
CA THR A 184 -11.66 5.24 16.20
C THR A 184 -12.20 6.62 16.60
N PRO A 185 -12.10 7.69 15.79
CA PRO A 185 -12.69 9.00 16.12
C PRO A 185 -14.22 9.05 16.23
N ARG A 186 -14.90 7.96 15.88
CA ARG A 186 -16.37 7.86 15.82
C ARG A 186 -16.95 6.96 16.91
N MET A 187 -16.10 6.38 17.76
CA MET A 187 -16.49 5.51 18.87
C MET A 187 -16.63 6.29 20.17
#